data_AF-A0A4U7EL08-F1
#
_entry.id   AF-A0A4U7EL08-F1
#
_cell.length_a   1.000
_cell.length_b   1.000
_cell.length_c   1.000
_cell.angle_alpha   90.00
_cell.angle_beta   90.00
_cell.angle_gamma   90.00
#
_symmetry.space_group_name_H-M   'P 1'
#
loop_
_entity.id
_entity.type
_entity.pdbx_description
1 polymer ?
#
loop_
_entity_poly.entity_id
_entity_poly.type
_entity_poly.pdbx_seq_one_letter_code
_entity_poly.pdbx_strand_id
1 'polypeptide(L)'
;MVAWQVPESEEYPEGLKYSFQYMDADGDTLLRYDNAPHHRDVGRYYRHEAGEVTKLDFTGLTALIDDFQSEVNDIYARRTD
;
A
#
# COMPACT_ATOMS: atom_id res chain seq x y z
N MET A 1 -7.67 -1.76 -5.92
CA MET A 1 -7.06 -0.50 -5.46
C MET A 1 -8.16 0.50 -5.20
N VAL A 2 -8.21 1.12 -4.02
CA VAL A 2 -9.18 2.18 -3.71
C VAL A 2 -8.45 3.33 -3.02
N ALA A 3 -8.79 4.56 -3.42
CA ALA A 3 -8.33 5.78 -2.79
C ALA A 3 -9.54 6.71 -2.55
N TRP A 4 -9.53 7.42 -1.43
CA TRP A 4 -10.56 8.35 -1.02
C TRP A 4 -9.94 9.72 -0.76
N GLN A 5 -10.62 10.76 -1.23
CA GLN A 5 -10.42 12.09 -0.71
C GLN A 5 -11.07 12.16 0.68
N VAL A 6 -10.29 12.54 1.68
CA VAL A 6 -10.73 12.74 3.06
C VAL A 6 -10.35 14.17 3.50
N PRO A 7 -10.99 14.73 4.55
CA PRO A 7 -10.54 16.01 5.08
C PRO A 7 -9.07 15.97 5.48
N GLU A 8 -8.33 17.01 5.11
CA GLU A 8 -6.95 17.20 5.60
C GLU A 8 -6.93 17.22 7.12
N SER A 9 -6.00 16.48 7.70
CA SER A 9 -5.85 16.36 9.16
C SER A 9 -4.44 15.93 9.52
N GLU A 10 -4.09 15.98 10.81
CA GLU A 10 -2.84 15.38 11.30
C GLU A 10 -2.75 13.88 10.98
N GLU A 11 -3.88 13.19 10.76
CA GLU A 11 -3.93 11.79 10.34
C GLU A 11 -3.86 11.59 8.81
N TYR A 12 -4.20 12.60 8.02
CA TYR A 12 -4.13 12.57 6.55
C TYR A 12 -3.76 13.97 6.02
N PRO A 13 -2.48 14.39 6.07
CA PRO A 13 -2.06 15.76 5.74
C PRO A 13 -2.27 16.11 4.27
N GLU A 14 -2.35 15.10 3.41
CA GLU A 14 -2.61 15.21 1.98
C GLU A 14 -4.08 15.04 1.64
N GLY A 15 -4.96 14.92 2.66
CA GLY A 15 -6.38 14.69 2.45
C GLY A 15 -6.67 13.39 1.69
N LEU A 16 -5.79 12.39 1.83
CA LEU A 16 -5.80 11.16 1.06
C LEU A 16 -5.77 9.94 1.99
N LYS A 17 -6.76 9.05 1.84
CA LYS A 17 -6.73 7.70 2.40
C LYS A 17 -6.68 6.69 1.27
N TYR A 18 -5.91 5.61 1.41
CA TYR A 18 -5.85 4.57 0.38
C TYR A 18 -5.72 3.16 0.97
N SER A 19 -6.14 2.18 0.18
CA SER A 19 -5.94 0.75 0.44
C SER A 19 -5.82 0.03 -0.91
N PHE A 20 -4.58 -0.33 -1.26
CA PHE A 20 -4.26 -1.14 -2.44
C PHE A 20 -3.89 -2.53 -1.95
N GLN A 21 -4.52 -3.55 -2.51
CA GLN A 21 -4.36 -4.90 -2.01
C GLN A 21 -4.31 -5.86 -3.19
N TYR A 22 -3.34 -6.77 -3.13
CA TYR A 22 -3.16 -7.89 -4.03
C TYR A 22 -3.18 -9.17 -3.20
N MET A 23 -4.05 -10.10 -3.57
CA MET A 23 -4.31 -11.34 -2.84
C MET A 23 -4.21 -12.52 -3.81
N ASP A 24 -3.95 -13.71 -3.28
CA ASP A 24 -4.15 -14.93 -4.05
C ASP A 24 -5.62 -15.39 -4.05
N ALA A 25 -5.87 -16.52 -4.70
CA ALA A 25 -7.20 -17.08 -4.89
C ALA A 25 -7.88 -17.53 -3.57
N ASP A 26 -7.08 -17.82 -2.54
CA ASP A 26 -7.56 -18.21 -1.22
C ASP A 26 -7.86 -16.97 -0.33
N GLY A 27 -7.51 -15.77 -0.82
CA GLY A 27 -7.74 -14.50 -0.13
C GLY A 27 -6.59 -14.07 0.76
N ASP A 28 -5.45 -14.77 0.71
CA ASP A 28 -4.26 -14.38 1.48
C ASP A 28 -3.63 -13.13 0.87
N THR A 29 -3.31 -12.16 1.72
CA THR A 29 -2.70 -10.90 1.28
C THR A 29 -1.24 -11.11 0.91
N LEU A 30 -0.93 -10.86 -0.37
CA LEU A 30 0.44 -10.95 -0.90
C LEU A 30 1.14 -9.61 -0.81
N LEU A 31 0.41 -8.54 -1.13
CA LEU A 31 0.89 -7.16 -1.04
C LEU A 31 -0.25 -6.25 -0.62
N ARG A 32 0.02 -5.34 0.31
CA ARG A 32 -0.92 -4.26 0.64
C ARG A 32 -0.19 -2.95 0.84
N TYR A 33 -0.61 -1.91 0.15
CA TYR A 33 -0.21 -0.53 0.45
C TYR A 33 -1.40 0.15 1.11
N ASP A 34 -1.21 0.68 2.31
CA ASP A 34 -2.22 1.51 2.95
C ASP A 34 -1.58 2.58 3.84
N ASN A 35 -2.43 3.51 4.32
CA ASN A 35 -2.04 4.55 5.25
C ASN A 35 -2.95 4.61 6.48
N ALA A 36 -3.46 3.46 6.91
CA ALA A 36 -4.26 3.40 8.13
C ALA A 36 -3.42 3.77 9.37
N PRO A 37 -4.03 4.32 10.44
CA PRO A 37 -3.28 4.81 11.60
C PRO A 37 -2.85 3.69 12.56
N HIS A 38 -2.56 2.49 12.05
CA HIS A 38 -2.26 1.29 12.86
C HIS A 38 -0.76 1.08 13.10
N HIS A 39 0.13 1.57 12.22
CA HIS A 39 1.59 1.39 12.29
C HIS A 39 2.34 2.72 12.45
N ARG A 40 1.98 3.49 13.48
CA ARG A 40 2.52 4.84 13.71
C ARG A 40 4.04 4.88 13.92
N ASP A 41 4.64 3.78 14.35
CA ASP A 41 6.07 3.57 14.55
C ASP A 41 6.85 3.43 13.23
N VAL A 42 6.22 2.88 12.18
CA VAL A 42 6.82 2.72 10.85
C VAL A 42 6.66 3.99 10.03
N GLY A 43 5.57 4.71 10.23
CA GLY A 43 5.22 5.92 9.51
C GLY A 43 3.81 5.84 8.94
N ARG A 44 3.43 6.84 8.13
CA ARG A 44 2.08 6.89 7.55
C ARG A 44 1.92 6.00 6.33
N TYR A 45 2.95 5.95 5.50
CA TYR A 45 2.93 5.24 4.24
C TYR A 45 3.71 3.97 4.45
N TYR A 46 3.05 2.84 4.31
CA TYR A 46 3.70 1.56 4.47
C TYR A 46 3.10 0.53 3.54
N ARG A 47 3.90 -0.50 3.29
CA ARG A 47 3.48 -1.72 2.61
C ARG A 47 3.54 -2.90 3.56
N HIS A 48 2.65 -3.86 3.33
CA HIS A 48 2.69 -5.20 3.89
C HIS A 48 3.07 -6.19 2.78
N GLU A 49 4.15 -6.93 2.95
CA GLU A 49 4.54 -8.05 2.09
C GLU A 49 5.10 -9.15 2.99
N ALA A 50 4.70 -10.41 2.78
CA ALA A 50 5.23 -11.57 3.52
C ALA A 50 5.24 -11.44 5.07
N GLY A 51 4.28 -10.69 5.63
CA GLY A 51 4.17 -10.44 7.08
C GLY A 51 5.04 -9.29 7.61
N GLU A 52 5.83 -8.66 6.75
CA GLU A 52 6.65 -7.50 7.11
C GLU A 52 5.92 -6.19 6.79
N VAL A 53 6.11 -5.18 7.65
CA VAL A 53 5.58 -3.81 7.43
C VAL A 53 6.77 -2.89 7.15
N THR A 54 6.82 -2.33 5.95
CA THR A 54 7.94 -1.48 5.49
C THR A 54 7.44 -0.09 5.17
N LYS A 55 8.16 0.94 5.64
CA LYS A 55 7.86 2.33 5.30
C LYS A 55 8.04 2.60 3.81
N LEU A 56 7.13 3.37 3.23
CA LEU A 56 7.23 3.93 1.89
C LEU A 56 7.51 5.43 1.96
N ASP A 57 8.21 5.95 0.95
CA ASP A 57 8.28 7.38 0.71
C ASP A 57 7.09 7.82 -0.15
N PHE A 58 6.31 8.78 0.34
CA PHE A 58 5.17 9.29 -0.41
C PHE A 58 5.59 10.46 -1.30
N THR A 59 5.51 10.22 -2.61
CA THR A 59 5.79 11.24 -3.64
C THR A 59 4.55 11.63 -4.42
N GLY A 60 3.40 11.03 -4.10
CA GLY A 60 2.10 11.29 -4.72
C GLY A 60 1.32 10.02 -5.04
N LEU A 61 0.03 10.17 -5.33
CA LEU A 61 -0.86 9.04 -5.62
C LEU A 61 -0.45 8.28 -6.89
N THR A 62 -0.06 8.98 -7.96
CA THR A 62 0.37 8.32 -9.20
C THR A 62 1.60 7.44 -8.99
N ALA A 63 2.63 7.97 -8.31
CA ALA A 63 3.83 7.20 -8.01
C ALA A 63 3.52 5.97 -7.13
N LEU A 64 2.67 6.10 -6.11
CA LEU A 64 2.21 4.95 -5.31
C LEU A 64 1.51 3.87 -6.15
N ILE A 65 0.72 4.28 -7.15
CA ILE A 65 0.01 3.35 -8.04
C ILE A 65 1.02 2.61 -8.92
N ASP A 66 1.97 3.32 -9.50
CA ASP A 66 3.00 2.77 -10.38
C ASP A 66 3.88 1.77 -9.60
N ASP A 67 4.35 2.14 -8.41
CA ASP A 67 5.13 1.27 -7.53
C ASP A 67 4.35 0.00 -7.15
N PHE A 68 3.09 0.16 -6.72
CA PHE A 68 2.24 -0.97 -6.36
C PHE A 68 2.04 -1.92 -7.54
N GLN A 69 1.80 -1.41 -8.75
CA GLN A 69 1.62 -2.23 -9.94
C GLN A 69 2.91 -2.96 -10.34
N SER A 70 4.07 -2.31 -10.20
CA SER A 70 5.38 -2.94 -10.44
C SER A 70 5.56 -4.13 -9.50
N GLU A 71 5.34 -3.96 -8.21
CA GLU A 71 5.52 -5.03 -7.24
C GLU A 71 4.49 -6.17 -7.40
N VAL A 72 3.26 -5.87 -7.80
CA VAL A 72 2.27 -6.90 -8.17
C VAL A 72 2.79 -7.76 -9.31
N ASN A 73 3.35 -7.15 -10.35
CA ASN A 73 3.92 -7.90 -11.48
C ASN A 73 5.13 -8.74 -11.05
N ASP A 74 5.99 -8.20 -10.19
CA ASP A 74 7.16 -8.92 -9.66
C ASP A 74 6.76 -10.11 -8.78
N ILE A 75 5.74 -9.95 -7.92
CA ILE A 75 5.17 -11.06 -7.13
C ILE A 75 4.54 -12.11 -8.04
N TYR A 76 3.78 -11.67 -9.05
CA TYR A 76 3.15 -12.57 -10.01
C TYR A 76 4.19 -13.41 -10.76
N ALA A 77 5.25 -12.78 -11.29
CA ALA A 77 6.33 -13.48 -11.98
C ALA A 77 7.01 -14.52 -11.06
N ARG A 78 7.40 -14.13 -9.85
CA ARG A 78 8.01 -15.03 -8.84
C ARG A 78 7.15 -16.25 -8.48
N ARG A 79 5.83 -16.17 -8.64
CA ARG A 79 4.88 -17.25 -8.30
C ARG A 79 4.49 -18.12 -9.50
N THR A 80 4.83 -17.70 -10.73
CA THR A 80 4.43 -18.38 -11.96
C THR A 80 5.59 -18.89 -12.80
N ASP A 81 6.83 -18.57 -12.42
CA ASP A 81 8.06 -19.26 -12.83
C ASP A 81 8.21 -20.63 -12.15
#